data_AF-A0A0G1TM10-F1
#
_entry.id   AF-A0A0G1TM10-F1
#
_cell.length_a   1.000
_cell.length_b   1.000
_cell.length_c   1.000
_cell.angle_alpha   90.00
_cell.angle_beta   90.00
_cell.angle_gamma   90.00
#
_symmetry.space_group_name_H-M   'P 1'
#
loop_
_entity.id
_entity.type
_entity.pdbx_description
1 polymer ?
#
loop_
_entity_poly.entity_id
_entity_poly.type
_entity_poly.pdbx_seq_one_letter_code
_entity_poly.pdbx_strand_id
1 'polypeptide(L)' 'MELLNVSTAEILGILGFLMTIIAFSLDQLAGGKSDKTTLNLLTLLGSFLIAVYLWSTASLILAILVLIWSVLALIALLKK' A
#
# COMPACT_ATOMS: atom_id res chain seq x y z
N MET A 1 0.62 15.88 28.74
CA MET A 1 0.83 14.61 28.01
C MET A 1 0.02 14.72 26.73
N GLU A 2 0.60 15.32 25.69
CA GLU A 2 0.00 15.35 24.35
C GLU A 2 0.17 13.95 23.77
N LEU A 3 -0.76 13.06 24.08
CA LEU A 3 -0.89 11.78 23.42
C LEU A 3 -1.26 12.06 21.96
N LEU A 4 -0.25 12.06 21.10
CA LEU A 4 -0.31 11.74 19.67
C LEU A 4 -1.65 12.10 19.02
N ASN A 5 -1.84 13.38 18.71
CA ASN A 5 -2.94 13.81 17.85
C ASN A 5 -2.55 13.50 16.38
N VAL A 6 -2.43 12.21 16.07
CA VAL A 6 -2.13 11.72 14.72
C VAL A 6 -3.41 11.80 13.91
N SER A 7 -3.35 12.49 12.78
CA SER A 7 -4.50 12.64 11.89
C SER A 7 -4.87 11.28 11.27
N THR A 8 -6.15 11.11 10.93
CA THR A 8 -6.62 9.91 10.24
C THR A 8 -5.84 9.65 8.95
N ALA A 9 -5.47 10.71 8.22
CA ALA A 9 -4.64 10.60 7.02
C ALA A 9 -3.28 9.96 7.31
N GLU A 10 -2.59 10.39 8.37
CA GLU A 10 -1.30 9.81 8.77
C GLU A 10 -1.45 8.34 9.18
N ILE A 11 -2.53 7.96 9.87
CA ILE A 11 -2.83 6.56 10.20
C ILE A 11 -2.97 5.73 8.92
N LEU A 12 -3.73 6.22 7.93
CA LEU A 12 -3.89 5.54 6.64
C LEU A 12 -2.56 5.42 5.90
N GLY A 13 -1.73 6.46 5.94
CA GLY A 13 -0.39 6.44 5.36
C GLY A 13 0.48 5.35 6.00
N ILE A 14 0.56 5.33 7.34
CA ILE A 14 1.36 4.34 8.10
C ILE A 14 0.89 2.92 7.80
N LEU A 15 -0.43 2.67 7.87
CA LEU A 15 -0.99 1.35 7.57
C LEU A 15 -0.69 0.92 6.13
N GLY A 16 -0.86 1.84 5.18
CA GLY A 16 -0.56 1.59 3.77
C GLY A 16 0.91 1.22 3.52
N PHE A 17 1.84 1.97 4.13
CA PHE A 17 3.27 1.67 4.07
C PHE A 17 3.61 0.32 4.71
N LEU A 18 3.06 0.03 5.90
CA LEU A 18 3.28 -1.25 6.58
C LEU A 18 2.84 -2.44 5.73
N MET A 19 1.64 -2.38 5.15
CA MET A 19 1.13 -3.45 4.29
C MET A 19 2.01 -3.68 3.07
N THR A 20 2.48 -2.59 2.46
CA THR A 20 3.36 -2.65 1.29
C THR A 20 4.73 -3.25 1.63
N ILE A 21 5.29 -2.86 2.78
CA ILE A 21 6.54 -3.43 3.30
C ILE A 21 6.37 -4.92 3.60
N ILE A 22 5.28 -5.32 4.25
CA ILE A 22 4.99 -6.74 4.55
C ILE A 22 4.88 -7.54 3.25
N ALA A 23 4.17 -7.04 2.23
CA ALA A 23 4.08 -7.71 0.94
C ALA A 23 5.47 -7.94 0.32
N PHE A 24 6.30 -6.90 0.29
CA PHE A 24 7.66 -7.00 -0.23
C PHE A 24 8.53 -7.96 0.59
N SER A 25 8.50 -7.87 1.92
CA SER A 25 9.25 -8.75 2.81
C SER A 25 8.84 -10.22 2.66
N LEU A 26 7.54 -10.51 2.50
CA LEU A 26 7.05 -11.87 2.28
C LEU A 26 7.52 -12.43 0.93
N ASP A 27 7.52 -11.62 -0.13
CA ASP A 27 8.03 -12.07 -1.44
C ASP A 27 9.52 -12.41 -1.39
N GLN A 28 10.31 -11.56 -0.73
CA GLN A 28 11.75 -11.74 -0.55
C GLN A 28 12.08 -12.97 0.31
N LEU A 29 11.39 -13.15 1.44
CA LEU A 29 11.58 -14.31 2.32
C LEU A 29 11.22 -15.63 1.65
N ALA A 30 10.19 -15.62 0.80
CA ALA A 30 9.78 -16.79 0.03
C ALA A 30 10.64 -17.04 -1.23
N GLY A 31 11.62 -16.18 -1.53
CA GLY A 31 12.42 -16.26 -2.74
C GLY A 31 11.58 -16.22 -4.02
N GLY A 32 10.50 -15.43 -4.02
CA GLY A 32 9.56 -15.32 -5.14
C GLY A 32 8.56 -16.48 -5.30
N LYS A 33 8.61 -17.50 -4.43
CA LYS A 33 7.67 -18.65 -4.40
C LYS A 33 6.44 -18.43 -3.49
N SER A 34 6.26 -17.19 -3.05
CA SER A 34 5.12 -16.71 -2.28
C SER A 34 3.80 -16.86 -3.04
N ASP A 35 2.70 -16.94 -2.28
CA ASP A 35 1.36 -16.88 -2.83
C ASP A 35 1.08 -15.48 -3.45
N LYS A 36 1.16 -15.39 -4.78
CA LYS A 36 0.95 -14.16 -5.55
C LYS A 36 -0.45 -13.57 -5.31
N THR A 37 -1.44 -14.45 -5.12
CA THR A 37 -2.41 -14.36 -4.01
C THR A 37 -2.45 -13.12 -3.11
N THR A 38 -2.07 -13.45 -1.89
CA THR A 38 -1.84 -12.62 -0.74
C THR A 38 -0.96 -11.42 -1.06
N LEU A 39 0.10 -11.57 -1.86
CA LEU A 39 0.99 -10.44 -2.17
C LEU A 39 0.32 -9.33 -2.99
N ASN A 40 -0.40 -9.68 -4.05
CA ASN A 40 -1.12 -8.71 -4.86
C ASN A 40 -2.24 -8.04 -4.05
N LEU A 41 -2.88 -8.78 -3.13
CA LEU A 41 -3.88 -8.22 -2.23
C LEU A 41 -3.28 -7.22 -1.23
N LEU A 42 -2.18 -7.58 -0.56
CA LEU A 42 -1.49 -6.69 0.38
C LEU A 42 -0.95 -5.44 -0.33
N THR A 43 -0.40 -5.60 -1.54
CA THR A 43 0.08 -4.49 -2.36
C THR A 43 -1.06 -3.59 -2.80
N LEU A 44 -2.20 -4.15 -3.22
CA LEU A 44 -3.40 -3.40 -3.61
C LEU A 44 -3.91 -2.53 -2.46
N LEU A 45 -4.14 -3.13 -1.30
CA LEU A 45 -4.64 -2.44 -0.12
C LEU A 45 -3.62 -1.41 0.40
N GLY A 46 -2.34 -1.78 0.47
CA GLY A 46 -1.27 -0.90 0.92
C GLY A 46 -1.12 0.34 0.04
N SER A 47 -0.99 0.14 -1.28
CA SER A 47 -0.90 1.24 -2.24
C SER A 47 -2.16 2.10 -2.27
N PHE A 48 -3.37 1.52 -2.17
CA PHE A 48 -4.60 2.30 -2.12
C PHE A 48 -4.63 3.25 -0.91
N LEU A 49 -4.27 2.76 0.28
CA LEU A 49 -4.19 3.59 1.50
C LEU A 49 -3.14 4.70 1.38
N ILE A 50 -1.97 4.39 0.80
CA ILE A 50 -0.94 5.40 0.53
C ILE A 50 -1.46 6.46 -0.46
N ALA A 51 -2.20 6.07 -1.50
CA ALA A 51 -2.77 7.03 -2.46
C ALA A 51 -3.77 7.98 -1.78
N VAL A 52 -4.63 7.47 -0.90
CA VAL A 52 -5.57 8.29 -0.10
C VAL A 52 -4.81 9.24 0.82
N TYR A 53 -3.77 8.77 1.51
CA TYR A 53 -2.91 9.63 2.32
C TYR A 53 -2.29 10.75 1.48
N LEU A 54 -1.60 10.41 0.39
CA LEU A 54 -0.90 11.38 -0.46
C LEU A 54 -1.84 12.41 -1.09
N TRP A 55 -3.07 12.02 -1.42
CA TRP A 55 -4.12 12.91 -1.89
C TRP A 55 -4.47 13.97 -0.85
N SER A 56 -4.50 13.58 0.42
CA SER A 56 -4.92 14.44 1.53
C SER A 56 -3.81 15.30 2.14
N THR A 57 -2.54 14.93 2.02
CA THR A 57 -1.46 15.53 2.85
C THR A 57 -0.20 15.97 2.12
N ALA A 58 0.13 15.42 0.94
CA ALA A 58 1.50 15.52 0.43
C ALA A 58 1.61 15.99 -1.02
N SER A 59 1.12 15.20 -1.97
CA SER A 59 1.35 15.46 -3.39
C SER A 59 0.37 14.71 -4.26
N LEU A 60 -0.42 15.49 -5.02
CA LEU A 60 -1.36 14.97 -6.02
C LEU A 60 -0.65 14.09 -7.06
N ILE A 61 0.56 14.48 -7.49
CA ILE A 61 1.33 13.73 -8.48
C ILE A 61 1.72 12.35 -7.92
N LEU A 62 2.22 12.29 -6.68
CA LEU A 62 2.56 11.03 -6.05
C LEU A 62 1.30 10.17 -5.81
N ALA A 63 0.18 10.79 -5.42
CA ALA A 63 -1.09 10.09 -5.24
C ALA A 63 -1.53 9.38 -6.54
N ILE A 64 -1.42 10.05 -7.70
CA ILE A 64 -1.74 9.47 -9.00
C ILE A 64 -0.82 8.30 -9.34
N LEU A 65 0.49 8.45 -9.13
CA LEU A 65 1.46 7.37 -9.39
C LEU A 65 1.18 6.13 -8.53
N VAL A 66 0.87 6.34 -7.25
CA VAL A 66 0.52 5.23 -6.35
C VAL A 66 -0.84 4.62 -6.72
N LEU A 67 -1.79 5.42 -7.21
CA LEU A 67 -3.06 4.91 -7.72
C LEU A 67 -2.87 4.02 -8.96
N ILE A 68 -1.98 4.40 -9.88
CA ILE A 68 -1.60 3.56 -11.02
C ILE A 68 -1.04 2.22 -10.52
N TRP A 69 -0.16 2.26 -9.51
CA TRP A 69 0.39 1.04 -8.91
C TRP A 69 -0.71 0.16 -8.28
N SER A 70 -1.68 0.77 -7.59
CA SER A 70 -2.85 0.08 -7.05
C SER A 70 -3.68 -0.60 -8.13
N VAL A 71 -3.92 0.08 -9.26
CA VAL A 71 -4.60 -0.50 -10.42
C VAL A 71 -3.83 -1.68 -11.01
N LEU A 72 -2.50 -1.59 -11.12
CA LEU A 72 -1.67 -2.70 -11.59
C LEU A 72 -1.75 -3.92 -10.64
N ALA A 73 -1.75 -3.68 -9.32
CA ALA A 73 -1.93 -4.73 -8.32
C ALA A 73 -3.32 -5.37 -8.41
N LEU A 74 -4.37 -4.60 -8.66
CA LEU A 74 -5.72 -5.12 -8.91
C LEU A 74 -5.76 -5.99 -10.17
N ILE A 75 -5.19 -5.50 -11.29
CA ILE A 75 -5.10 -6.29 -12.52
C ILE A 75 -4.35 -7.60 -12.27
N ALA A 76 -3.23 -7.55 -11.55
CA ALA A 76 -2.47 -8.74 -11.18
C ALA A 76 -3.26 -9.67 -10.24
N LEU A 77 -4.15 -9.14 -9.40
CA LEU A 77 -5.05 -9.93 -8.54
C LEU A 77 -6.15 -10.64 -9.34
N LEU A 78 -6.71 -9.97 -10.35
CA LEU A 78 -7.76 -10.49 -11.22
C LEU A 78 -7.25 -11.45 -12.29
N LYS A 79 -5.99 -11.31 -12.69
CA LYS A 79 -5.31 -12.22 -13.64
C LYS A 79 -4.76 -13.49 -12.99
N LYS A 80 -5.01 -13.68 -11.70
CA LYS A 80 -4.59 -14.90 -11.00
C LYS A 80 -5.37 -16.11 -11.49
#